data_AF-A0A7V0UA11-F1
#
_entry.id   AF-A0A7V0UA11-F1
#
_cell.length_a   1.000
_cell.length_b   1.000
_cell.length_c   1.000
_cell.angle_alpha   90.00
_cell.angle_beta   90.00
_cell.angle_gamma   90.00
#
_symmetry.space_group_name_H-M   'P 1'
#
loop_
_entity.id
_entity.type
_entity.pdbx_description
1 polymer ?
#
loop_
_entity_poly.entity_id
_entity_poly.type
_entity_poly.pdbx_seq_one_letter_code
_entity_poly.pdbx_strand_id
1 'polypeptide(L)'
;MMEKKKVLTATKVSCSKCGKDHYVSFVADGHRNYFCEECMKDMHHNRKRGNIKKVFDNRKKTTVYEFICDLCNCFRRATYSPEIISGNIYCKECLIKKKAEDRKKSRKNIVIVTENRS
;
A
#
# COMPACT_ATOMS: atom_id res chain seq x y z
N MET A 1 37.61 4.89 -34.76
CA MET A 1 37.25 5.24 -33.37
C MET A 1 36.98 3.94 -32.63
N MET A 2 37.84 3.53 -31.70
CA MET A 2 37.65 2.28 -30.94
C MET A 2 36.60 2.51 -29.86
N GLU A 3 35.45 1.86 -29.99
CA GLU A 3 34.44 1.78 -28.95
C GLU A 3 35.03 1.03 -27.75
N LYS A 4 35.31 1.75 -26.67
CA LYS A 4 35.72 1.15 -25.40
C LYS A 4 34.56 0.31 -24.88
N LYS A 5 34.67 -1.01 -25.01
CA LYS A 5 33.78 -1.97 -24.33
C LYS A 5 33.82 -1.67 -22.84
N LYS A 6 32.76 -1.05 -22.31
CA LYS A 6 32.59 -0.87 -20.85
C LYS A 6 32.45 -2.26 -20.27
N VAL A 7 33.52 -2.77 -19.68
CA VAL A 7 33.47 -3.98 -18.85
C VAL A 7 32.59 -3.61 -17.65
N LEU A 8 31.32 -3.99 -17.71
CA LEU A 8 30.38 -3.88 -16.60
C LEU A 8 30.82 -4.93 -15.58
N THR A 9 31.73 -4.56 -14.67
CA THR A 9 32.00 -5.35 -13.47
C THR A 9 30.76 -5.26 -12.59
N ALA A 10 29.85 -6.20 -12.81
CA ALA A 10 28.63 -6.29 -12.02
C ALA A 10 29.00 -6.78 -10.61
N THR A 11 28.92 -5.90 -9.62
CA THR A 11 29.18 -6.23 -8.22
C THR A 11 27.93 -6.89 -7.62
N LYS A 12 28.11 -8.01 -6.93
CA LYS A 12 27.04 -8.70 -6.23
C LYS A 12 26.70 -7.98 -4.93
N VAL A 13 25.43 -7.64 -4.74
CA VAL A 13 24.92 -6.93 -3.55
C VAL A 13 23.68 -7.65 -3.05
N SER A 14 23.62 -7.94 -1.76
CA SER A 14 22.46 -8.56 -1.11
C SER A 14 21.52 -7.50 -0.53
N CYS A 15 20.21 -7.71 -0.71
CA CYS A 15 19.18 -6.85 -0.12
C CYS A 15 19.09 -7.10 1.39
N SER A 16 19.25 -6.06 2.21
CA SER A 16 19.19 -6.16 3.67
C SER A 16 17.82 -6.57 4.22
N LYS A 17 16.74 -6.44 3.43
CA LYS A 17 15.37 -6.77 3.86
C LYS A 17 14.94 -8.18 3.47
N CYS A 18 15.22 -8.62 2.25
CA CYS A 18 14.77 -9.93 1.74
C CYS A 18 15.89 -10.94 1.51
N GLY A 19 17.16 -10.53 1.64
CA GLY A 19 18.33 -11.39 1.43
C GLY A 19 18.60 -11.76 -0.03
N LYS A 20 17.77 -11.32 -0.99
CA LYS A 20 17.98 -11.60 -2.41
C LYS A 20 19.23 -10.88 -2.93
N ASP A 21 19.98 -11.59 -3.76
CA ASP A 21 21.16 -11.07 -4.42
C ASP A 21 20.81 -10.33 -5.71
N HIS A 22 21.39 -9.17 -5.90
CA HIS A 22 21.25 -8.33 -7.09
C HIS A 22 22.62 -7.92 -7.61
N TYR A 23 22.72 -7.76 -8.92
CA TYR A 23 23.94 -7.33 -9.58
C TYR A 23 23.82 -5.86 -9.97
N VAL A 24 24.75 -5.05 -9.50
CA VAL A 24 24.79 -3.60 -9.76
C VAL A 24 26.06 -3.22 -10.50
N SER A 25 25.98 -2.19 -11.34
CA SER A 25 27.09 -1.72 -12.19
C SER A 25 28.09 -0.81 -11.46
N PHE A 26 27.92 -0.58 -10.16
CA PHE A 26 28.81 0.21 -9.33
C PHE A 26 29.47 -0.67 -8.26
N VAL A 27 30.65 -0.26 -7.78
CA VAL A 27 31.33 -0.92 -6.66
C VAL A 27 30.58 -0.57 -5.38
N ALA A 28 30.02 -1.59 -4.73
CA ALA A 28 29.31 -1.42 -3.48
C ALA A 28 30.27 -1.65 -2.31
N ASP A 29 30.55 -0.59 -1.52
CA ASP A 29 31.52 -0.62 -0.41
C ASP A 29 31.05 -1.43 0.82
N GLY A 30 29.86 -2.04 0.80
CA GLY A 30 29.32 -2.84 1.90
C GLY A 30 28.90 -2.06 3.14
N HIS A 31 29.24 -0.77 3.25
CA HIS A 31 28.97 0.07 4.43
C HIS A 31 27.52 0.61 4.49
N ARG A 32 26.72 0.43 3.43
CA ARG A 32 25.34 0.91 3.33
C ARG A 32 24.37 -0.27 3.25
N ASN A 33 23.17 -0.09 3.80
CA ASN A 33 22.07 -1.03 3.60
C ASN A 33 21.53 -0.86 2.17
N TYR A 34 21.64 -1.91 1.37
CA TYR A 34 21.09 -1.95 0.03
C TYR A 34 19.72 -2.63 0.06
N PHE A 35 18.77 -2.05 -0.65
CA PHE A 35 17.42 -2.58 -0.74
C PHE A 35 17.08 -2.83 -2.20
N CYS A 36 16.52 -4.01 -2.49
CA CYS A 36 16.01 -4.28 -3.81
C CYS A 36 14.84 -3.35 -4.14
N GLU A 37 14.55 -3.21 -5.44
CA GLU A 37 13.50 -2.33 -5.93
C GLU A 37 12.13 -2.67 -5.30
N GLU A 38 11.82 -3.96 -5.15
CA GLU A 38 10.59 -4.45 -4.50
C GLU A 38 10.53 -3.97 -3.04
N CYS A 39 11.60 -4.19 -2.28
CA CYS A 39 11.67 -3.84 -0.87
C CYS A 39 11.61 -2.34 -0.62
N MET A 40 12.22 -1.55 -1.50
CA MET A 40 12.11 -0.09 -1.51
C MET A 40 10.68 0.37 -1.77
N LYS A 41 10.02 -0.18 -2.80
CA LYS A 41 8.62 0.12 -3.11
C LYS A 41 7.72 -0.17 -1.91
N ASP A 42 7.88 -1.34 -1.28
CA ASP A 42 7.12 -1.72 -0.09
C ASP A 42 7.38 -0.78 1.10
N MET A 43 8.64 -0.40 1.34
CA MET A 43 8.96 0.52 2.43
C MET A 43 8.32 1.89 2.20
N HIS A 44 8.42 2.43 0.98
CA HIS A 44 7.77 3.69 0.63
C HIS A 44 6.24 3.60 0.71
N HIS A 45 5.68 2.45 0.35
CA HIS A 45 4.25 2.19 0.46
C HIS A 45 3.80 2.16 1.92
N ASN A 46 4.50 1.40 2.77
CA ASN A 46 4.18 1.27 4.20
C ASN A 46 4.35 2.59 4.98
N ARG A 47 5.33 3.44 4.62
CA ARG A 47 5.47 4.78 5.22
C ARG A 47 4.26 5.69 4.97
N LYS A 48 3.52 5.45 3.88
CA LYS A 48 2.32 6.21 3.52
C LYS A 48 1.04 5.59 4.07
N ARG A 49 1.07 4.37 4.62
CA ARG A 49 -0.09 3.74 5.27
C ARG A 49 -0.42 4.49 6.56
N GLY A 50 -1.71 4.56 6.89
CA GLY A 50 -2.20 5.31 8.05
C GLY A 50 -2.16 6.84 7.91
N ASN A 51 -1.58 7.38 6.83
CA ASN A 51 -1.49 8.83 6.61
C ASN A 51 -2.39 9.27 5.46
N ILE A 52 -3.20 10.31 5.71
CA ILE A 52 -4.00 11.00 4.69
C ILE A 52 -3.31 12.32 4.38
N LYS A 53 -2.87 12.51 3.14
CA LYS A 53 -2.30 13.77 2.68
C LYS A 53 -3.32 14.55 1.87
N LYS A 54 -3.56 15.80 2.26
CA LYS A 54 -4.36 16.74 1.49
C LYS A 54 -3.44 17.48 0.52
N VAL A 55 -3.65 17.31 -0.78
CA VAL A 55 -2.82 17.88 -1.84
C VAL A 55 -3.69 18.70 -2.78
N PHE A 56 -3.23 19.89 -3.16
CA PHE A 56 -3.92 20.68 -4.17
C PHE A 56 -3.52 20.20 -5.57
N ASP A 57 -4.48 19.73 -6.36
CA ASP A 57 -4.26 19.36 -7.74
C ASP A 57 -4.38 20.60 -8.63
N ASN A 58 -3.23 21.08 -9.10
CA ASN A 58 -3.17 22.29 -9.93
C ASN A 58 -3.88 22.11 -11.29
N ARG A 59 -3.97 20.88 -11.82
CA ARG A 59 -4.65 20.63 -13.10
C ARG A 59 -6.16 20.77 -12.99
N LYS A 60 -6.73 20.24 -11.90
CA LYS A 60 -8.18 20.27 -11.66
C LYS A 60 -8.61 21.45 -10.80
N LYS A 61 -7.67 22.31 -10.37
CA LYS A 61 -7.86 23.41 -9.41
C LYS A 61 -8.68 23.00 -8.19
N THR A 62 -8.52 21.75 -7.75
CA THR A 62 -9.31 21.14 -6.67
C THR A 62 -8.41 20.45 -5.68
N THR A 63 -8.90 20.36 -4.45
CA THR A 63 -8.16 19.65 -3.41
C THR A 63 -8.47 18.16 -3.48
N VAL A 64 -7.43 17.34 -3.47
CA VAL A 64 -7.52 15.88 -3.47
C VAL A 64 -6.85 15.32 -2.22
N TYR A 65 -7.35 14.19 -1.77
CA TYR A 65 -6.83 13.41 -0.66
C TYR A 65 -6.07 12.21 -1.24
N GLU A 66 -4.80 12.10 -0.87
CA GLU A 66 -3.94 10.98 -1.19
C GLU A 66 -3.80 10.08 0.03
N PHE A 67 -4.14 8.80 -0.12
CA PHE A 67 -4.07 7.81 0.94
C PHE A 67 -3.91 6.41 0.38
N ILE A 68 -3.54 5.46 1.24
CA ILE A 68 -3.51 4.04 0.91
C ILE A 68 -4.69 3.38 1.64
N CYS A 69 -5.49 2.62 0.90
CA CYS A 69 -6.56 1.83 1.50
C CYS A 69 -5.96 0.61 2.22
N ASP A 70 -6.27 0.43 3.50
CA ASP A 70 -5.73 -0.69 4.29
C ASP A 70 -6.33 -2.04 3.92
N LEU A 71 -7.47 -2.07 3.22
CA LEU A 71 -8.08 -3.31 2.76
C LEU A 71 -7.49 -3.81 1.44
N CYS A 72 -7.31 -2.93 0.45
CA CYS A 72 -6.83 -3.33 -0.89
C CYS A 72 -5.36 -2.97 -1.15
N ASN A 73 -4.68 -2.30 -0.21
CA ASN A 73 -3.30 -1.81 -0.34
C ASN A 73 -3.06 -0.98 -1.61
N CYS A 74 -4.09 -0.37 -2.18
CA CYS A 74 -3.92 0.50 -3.34
C CYS A 74 -3.78 1.95 -2.87
N PHE A 75 -2.82 2.65 -3.47
CA PHE A 75 -2.75 4.10 -3.41
C PHE A 75 -3.93 4.72 -4.17
N ARG A 76 -4.67 5.62 -3.52
CA ARG A 76 -5.83 6.31 -4.08
C ARG A 76 -5.65 7.82 -3.99
N ARG A 77 -6.11 8.51 -5.03
CA ARG A 77 -6.33 9.97 -5.03
C ARG A 77 -7.81 10.20 -5.17
N ALA A 78 -8.42 10.82 -4.17
CA ALA A 78 -9.85 11.02 -4.10
C ALA A 78 -10.17 12.50 -3.88
N THR A 79 -11.29 12.97 -4.43
CA THR A 79 -11.83 14.30 -4.11
C THR A 79 -12.61 14.30 -2.79
N TYR A 80 -12.84 13.14 -2.19
CA TYR A 80 -13.49 12.96 -0.90
C TYR A 80 -12.46 12.67 0.20
N SER A 81 -12.78 13.06 1.43
CA SER A 81 -12.01 12.64 2.61
C SER A 81 -12.33 11.18 2.93
N PRO A 82 -11.35 10.27 3.03
CA PRO A 82 -11.62 8.88 3.38
C PRO A 82 -12.09 8.74 4.84
N GLU A 83 -12.98 7.77 5.08
CA GLU A 83 -13.42 7.42 6.45
C GLU A 83 -12.35 6.58 7.15
N ILE A 84 -12.06 6.92 8.40
CA ILE A 84 -11.19 6.15 9.29
C ILE A 84 -12.07 5.35 10.25
N ILE A 85 -12.04 4.02 10.17
CA ILE A 85 -12.81 3.14 11.06
C ILE A 85 -11.84 2.29 11.85
N SER A 86 -11.84 2.42 13.17
CA SER A 86 -10.95 1.69 14.08
C SER A 86 -9.47 1.85 13.71
N GLY A 87 -9.05 3.06 13.30
CA GLY A 87 -7.68 3.36 12.90
C GLY A 87 -7.29 2.94 11.48
N ASN A 88 -8.18 2.26 10.72
CA ASN A 88 -7.92 1.85 9.35
C ASN A 88 -8.56 2.81 8.34
N ILE A 89 -7.86 3.09 7.25
CA ILE A 89 -8.31 3.97 6.16
C ILE A 89 -8.88 3.12 5.03
N TYR A 90 -10.11 3.42 4.62
CA TYR A 90 -10.78 2.68 3.55
C TYR A 90 -11.07 3.57 2.34
N CYS A 91 -10.85 3.04 1.13
CA CYS A 91 -11.43 3.64 -0.07
C CYS A 91 -12.94 3.37 -0.11
N LYS A 92 -13.69 4.20 -0.85
CA LYS A 92 -15.15 4.11 -0.96
C LYS A 92 -15.65 2.70 -1.34
N GLU A 93 -14.97 2.04 -2.27
CA GLU A 93 -15.32 0.68 -2.72
C GLU A 93 -15.17 -0.35 -1.59
N CYS A 94 -14.02 -0.34 -0.91
CA CYS A 94 -13.72 -1.24 0.20
C CYS A 94 -14.64 -0.98 1.41
N LEU A 95 -14.95 0.28 1.66
CA LEU A 95 -15.87 0.69 2.72
C LEU A 95 -17.28 0.15 2.48
N ILE A 96 -17.80 0.22 1.24
CA ILE A 96 -19.11 -0.33 0.89
C ILE A 96 -19.14 -1.84 1.10
N LYS A 97 -18.07 -2.56 0.68
CA LYS A 97 -17.96 -4.01 0.89
C LYS A 97 -17.97 -4.36 2.38
N LYS A 98 -17.21 -3.65 3.20
CA LYS A 98 -17.17 -3.86 4.66
C LYS A 98 -18.54 -3.62 5.30
N LYS A 99 -19.19 -2.49 4.99
CA LYS A 99 -20.55 -2.18 5.48
C LYS A 99 -21.57 -3.26 5.05
N ALA A 100 -21.43 -3.84 3.86
CA ALA A 100 -22.28 -4.93 3.40
C ALA A 100 -22.04 -6.24 4.17
N GLU A 101 -20.77 -6.58 4.48
CA GLU A 101 -20.43 -7.73 5.33
C GLU A 101 -20.94 -7.57 6.76
N ASP A 102 -20.77 -6.39 7.35
CA ASP A 102 -21.23 -6.10 8.71
C ASP A 102 -22.75 -6.24 8.83
N ARG A 103 -23.50 -5.75 7.82
CA ARG A 103 -24.96 -5.95 7.73
C ARG A 103 -25.36 -7.41 7.55
N LYS A 104 -24.57 -8.22 6.84
CA LYS A 104 -24.83 -9.67 6.71
C LYS A 104 -24.60 -10.39 8.04
N LYS A 105 -23.55 -10.03 8.78
CA LYS A 105 -23.28 -10.59 10.11
C LYS A 105 -24.41 -10.27 11.09
N SER A 106 -24.91 -9.03 11.11
CA SER A 106 -26.01 -8.64 12.00
C SER A 106 -27.30 -9.40 11.71
N ARG A 107 -27.62 -9.67 10.43
CA ARG A 107 -28.80 -10.45 10.04
C ARG A 107 -28.73 -11.93 10.41
N LYS A 108 -27.54 -12.53 10.38
CA LYS A 108 -27.35 -13.95 10.75
C LYS A 108 -27.53 -14.22 12.25
N ASN A 109 -27.37 -13.20 13.09
CA ASN A 109 -27.53 -13.31 14.54
C ASN A 109 -28.97 -13.04 15.03
N ILE A 110 -29.93 -12.83 14.12
CA ILE A 110 -31.34 -12.71 14.51
C ILE A 110 -31.88 -14.12 14.76
N VAL A 111 -31.90 -14.53 16.03
CA VAL A 111 -32.60 -15.74 16.49
C VAL A 111 -34.10 -15.41 16.51
N ILE A 112 -34.86 -15.99 15.58
CA ILE A 112 -36.32 -15.92 15.63
C ILE A 112 -36.76 -16.93 16.69
N VAL A 113 -37.12 -16.44 17.88
CA VAL A 113 -37.76 -17.28 18.90
C VAL A 113 -39.20 -17.48 18.46
N THR A 114 -39.52 -18.65 17.90
CA THR A 114 -40.91 -19.08 17.70
C THR A 114 -41.42 -19.68 19.01
N GLU A 115 -42.28 -18.95 19.72
CA GLU A 115 -43.03 -19.48 20.85
C GLU A 115 -44.01 -20.56 20.37
N ASN A 116 -43.70 -21.82 20.62
CA ASN A 116 -44.67 -22.90 20.51
C ASN A 116 -45.63 -22.81 21.70
N ARG A 117 -46.81 -22.23 21.50
CA ARG A 117 -47.94 -22.41 22.42
C ARG A 117 -48.50 -23.81 22.25
N SER A 118 -48.34 -24.62 23.29
CA SER A 118 -48.96 -25.94 23.48
C SER A 118 -50.46 -25.81 23.74
#